data_AF-A0A835P7P8-F1
#
_entry.id   AF-A0A835P7P8-F1
#
_cell.length_a   1.000
_cell.length_b   1.000
_cell.length_c   1.000
_cell.angle_alpha   90.00
_cell.angle_beta   90.00
_cell.angle_gamma   90.00
#
_symmetry.space_group_name_H-M   'P 1'
#
loop_
_entity.id
_entity.type
_entity.pdbx_description
1 polymer ?
#
loop_
_entity_poly.entity_id
_entity_poly.type
_entity_poly.pdbx_seq_one_letter_code
_entity_poly.pdbx_strand_id
1 'polypeptide(L)' 'SRKKPYSEDEIKIAFRTKAMECHPDQNQHNKEVAEAKFKEVLKSYEAIKTERKNEERM' A
#
# COMPACT_ATOMS: atom_id res chain seq x y z
N SER A 1 13.11 12.39 16.86
CA SER A 1 12.68 11.19 16.12
C SER A 1 11.16 11.07 16.18
N ARG A 2 10.43 11.36 15.10
CA ARG A 2 8.97 11.16 15.10
C ARG A 2 8.66 9.68 14.83
N LYS A 3 8.67 8.86 15.88
CA LYS A 3 7.93 7.59 15.92
C LYS A 3 6.49 7.93 16.28
N LYS A 4 5.70 8.39 15.30
CA LYS A 4 4.25 8.21 15.40
C LYS A 4 3.92 7.06 14.47
N PRO A 5 3.22 6.01 14.94
CA PRO A 5 2.71 5.00 14.03
C PRO A 5 1.84 5.73 13.01
N TYR A 6 2.13 5.54 11.72
CA TYR A 6 1.27 6.08 10.66
C TYR A 6 -0.16 5.60 10.93
N SER A 7 -1.12 6.51 10.95
CA SER A 7 -2.51 6.14 11.18
C SER A 7 -3.00 5.27 10.04
N GLU A 8 -3.99 4.41 10.27
CA GLU A 8 -4.54 3.57 9.20
C GLU A 8 -5.00 4.42 8.00
N ASP A 9 -5.45 5.63 8.28
CA ASP A 9 -5.82 6.63 7.27
C ASP A 9 -4.63 7.05 6.41
N GLU A 10 -3.46 7.36 7.01
CA GLU A 10 -2.24 7.70 6.27
C GLU A 10 -1.74 6.55 5.42
N ILE A 11 -1.81 5.32 5.95
CA ILE A 11 -1.42 4.11 5.22
C ILE A 11 -2.38 3.86 4.05
N LYS A 12 -3.70 4.07 4.24
CA LYS A 12 -4.71 3.98 3.17
C LYS A 12 -4.51 5.05 2.12
N ILE A 13 -4.22 6.29 2.50
CA ILE A 13 -3.95 7.39 1.58
C ILE A 13 -2.71 7.07 0.75
N ALA A 14 -1.61 6.69 1.38
CA ALA A 14 -0.37 6.32 0.68
C ALA A 14 -0.58 5.13 -0.27
N PHE A 15 -1.29 4.09 0.17
CA PHE A 15 -1.69 2.97 -0.66
C PHE A 15 -2.49 3.42 -1.89
N ARG A 16 -3.51 4.26 -1.68
CA ARG A 16 -4.40 4.73 -2.74
C ARG A 16 -3.67 5.60 -3.76
N THR A 17 -2.82 6.50 -3.31
CA THR A 17 -1.95 7.29 -4.18
C THR A 17 -1.06 6.37 -5.02
N LYS A 18 -0.40 5.39 -4.38
CA LYS A 18 0.51 4.50 -5.09
C LYS A 18 -0.20 3.55 -6.06
N ALA A 19 -1.38 3.09 -5.68
CA ALA A 19 -2.27 2.29 -6.52
C ALA A 19 -2.74 3.05 -7.75
N MET A 20 -3.07 4.35 -7.62
CA MET A 20 -3.45 5.20 -8.75
C MET A 20 -2.26 5.44 -9.69
N GLU A 21 -1.05 5.70 -9.15
CA GLU A 21 0.17 5.80 -9.96
C GLU A 21 0.47 4.52 -10.74
N CYS A 22 0.16 3.35 -10.16
CA CYS A 22 0.37 2.04 -10.75
C CYS A 22 -0.90 1.46 -11.41
N HIS A 23 -1.93 2.27 -11.69
CA HIS A 23 -3.17 1.77 -12.26
C HIS A 23 -2.99 1.42 -13.75
N PRO A 24 -3.41 0.24 -14.22
CA PRO A 24 -3.22 -0.18 -15.62
C PRO A 24 -3.99 0.68 -16.63
N ASP A 25 -5.02 1.41 -16.16
CA ASP A 25 -5.75 2.39 -16.98
C ASP A 25 -4.93 3.65 -17.27
N GLN A 26 -4.08 4.10 -16.32
CA GLN A 26 -3.16 5.21 -16.53
C GLN A 26 -1.85 4.76 -17.20
N ASN A 27 -1.49 3.49 -17.03
CA ASN A 27 -0.27 2.88 -17.55
C ASN A 27 -0.56 1.93 -18.73
N GLN A 28 -1.33 2.38 -19.72
CA GLN A 28 -1.76 1.53 -20.83
C GLN A 28 -0.60 0.92 -21.62
N HIS A 29 0.56 1.60 -21.64
CA HIS A 29 1.77 1.14 -22.31
C HIS A 29 2.62 0.17 -21.46
N ASN A 30 2.44 0.17 -20.13
CA ASN A 30 3.24 -0.59 -19.17
C ASN A 30 2.36 -1.41 -18.22
N LYS A 31 1.26 -1.99 -18.72
CA LYS A 31 0.25 -2.67 -17.90
C LYS A 31 0.85 -3.76 -17.01
N GLU A 32 1.80 -4.55 -17.50
CA GLU A 32 2.47 -5.58 -16.70
C GLU A 32 3.24 -4.99 -15.51
N VAL A 33 4.00 -3.91 -15.72
CA VAL A 33 4.76 -3.24 -14.67
C VAL A 33 3.82 -2.59 -13.65
N ALA A 34 2.72 -2.01 -14.14
CA ALA A 34 1.68 -1.40 -13.33
C ALA A 34 0.99 -2.46 -12.44
N GLU A 35 0.64 -3.62 -12.99
CA GLU A 35 0.06 -4.73 -12.25
C GLU A 35 1.03 -5.32 -11.21
N ALA A 36 2.30 -5.51 -11.57
CA ALA A 36 3.32 -6.02 -10.66
C ALA A 36 3.53 -5.09 -9.46
N LYS A 37 3.65 -3.77 -9.71
CA LYS A 37 3.75 -2.76 -8.65
C LYS A 37 2.48 -2.67 -7.81
N PHE A 38 1.31 -2.75 -8.43
CA PHE A 38 0.04 -2.74 -7.70
C PHE A 38 -0.06 -3.92 -6.73
N LYS A 39 0.29 -5.14 -7.18
CA LYS A 39 0.34 -6.35 -6.34
C LYS A 39 1.34 -6.20 -5.18
N GLU A 40 2.51 -5.63 -5.43
CA GLU A 40 3.52 -5.39 -4.39
C GLU A 40 3.01 -4.42 -3.32
N VAL A 41 2.43 -3.30 -3.74
CA VAL A 41 1.84 -2.28 -2.86
C VAL A 41 0.69 -2.86 -2.02
N LEU A 42 -0.14 -3.73 -2.61
CA LEU A 42 -1.20 -4.46 -1.90
C LEU A 42 -0.65 -5.39 -0.84
N LYS A 43 0.39 -6.16 -1.18
CA LYS A 43 1.02 -7.10 -0.26
C LYS A 43 1.65 -6.38 0.92
N SER A 44 2.33 -5.25 0.69
CA SER A 44 2.87 -4.41 1.77
C SER A 44 1.78 -3.85 2.67
N TYR A 45 0.66 -3.38 2.09
CA TYR A 45 -0.47 -2.87 2.87
C TYR A 45 -1.11 -3.94 3.76
N GLU A 46 -1.36 -5.14 3.23
CA GLU A 46 -1.91 -6.25 4.00
C GLU A 46 -0.95 -6.74 5.09
N ALA A 47 0.35 -6.78 4.81
CA ALA A 47 1.37 -7.10 5.80
C ALA A 47 1.34 -6.10 6.96
N ILE A 48 1.39 -4.79 6.67
CA ILE A 48 1.35 -3.74 7.70
C ILE A 48 0.05 -3.84 8.52
N LYS A 49 -1.09 -4.06 7.88
CA LYS A 49 -2.38 -4.22 8.56
C LYS A 49 -2.39 -5.45 9.47
N THR A 50 -1.80 -6.56 9.02
CA THR A 50 -1.69 -7.80 9.79
C THR A 50 -0.74 -7.65 10.97
N GLU A 51 0.42 -7.04 10.76
CA GLU A 51 1.39 -6.76 11.81
C GLU A 51 0.81 -5.83 12.87
N ARG A 52 0.10 -4.77 12.48
CA ARG A 52 -0.59 -3.87 13.41
C ARG A 52 -1.69 -4.57 14.20
N LYS A 53 -2.48 -5.42 13.54
CA LYS A 53 -3.49 -6.23 14.22
C LYS A 53 -2.87 -7.23 15.20
N ASN A 54 -1.67 -7.71 14.92
CA ASN A 54 -0.93 -8.60 15.80
C ASN A 54 -0.28 -7.84 16.96
N GLU A 55 0.21 -6.62 16.72
CA GLU A 55 0.76 -5.71 17.73
C GLU A 55 -0.29 -5.26 18.74
N GLU A 56 -1.55 -5.06 18.34
CA GLU A 56 -2.67 -4.78 19.27
C GLU A 56 -3.11 -5.99 20.11
N ARG A 57 -2.64 -7.20 19.79
CA ARG A 57 -3.00 -8.43 20.51
C ARG A 57 -1.92 -8.93 21.47
N MET A 58 -0.75 -8.31 21.50
CA MET A 58 0.30 -8.55 22.48
C MET A 58 0.24 -7.53 23.61
#